data_AF-A0A0K8UGE8-F1
#
_entry.id   AF-A0A0K8UGE8-F1
#
_cell.length_a   1.000
_cell.length_b   1.000
_cell.length_c   1.000
_cell.angle_alpha   90.00
_cell.angle_beta   90.00
_cell.angle_gamma   90.00
#
_symmetry.space_group_name_H-M   'P 1'
#
loop_
_entity.id
_entity.type
_entity.pdbx_description
1 polymer ?
#
loop_
_entity_poly.entity_id
_entity_poly.type
_entity_poly.pdbx_seq_one_letter_code
_entity_poly.pdbx_strand_id
1 'polypeptide(L)'
;MDWQDIIVSKEQNIKKHGYGYTAQEAIGTTNPAVNYRNLWTSFYEQQDLLYENISSQNRTRFYKIPNTMYIFDNLMMKKRYTLSFDTLLLEANARGAAAGKQVYLHVVGIGLGAWRAVMHQDTIFLETFGERLQELLPCLGHISVVHFSYFNMTAWANLEDGGVLAYESHPTVELRYSSAIETQRKNWKLNLKICLWWNRMHGMVMRCLETNSGMVL
;
A
#
# COMPACT_ATOMS: atom_id res chain seq x y z
N MET A 1 -15.20 7.44 -4.19
CA MET A 1 -13.95 8.01 -4.75
C MET A 1 -12.87 7.78 -3.72
N ASP A 2 -11.82 7.04 -4.05
CA ASP A 2 -10.75 6.47 -3.22
C ASP A 2 -10.24 7.26 -1.99
N TRP A 3 -10.36 8.58 -1.97
CA TRP A 3 -9.96 9.41 -0.82
C TRP A 3 -10.99 9.38 0.33
N GLN A 4 -12.22 8.96 0.04
CA GLN A 4 -13.38 8.97 0.94
C GLN A 4 -13.16 8.15 2.24
N ASP A 5 -12.33 7.11 2.17
CA ASP A 5 -12.06 6.23 3.31
C ASP A 5 -10.81 6.65 4.11
N ILE A 6 -10.00 7.57 3.58
CA ILE A 6 -8.74 8.02 4.19
C ILE A 6 -8.87 9.44 4.75
N ILE A 7 -9.61 10.29 4.04
CA ILE A 7 -9.81 11.69 4.41
C ILE A 7 -11.16 11.85 5.07
N VAL A 8 -11.13 12.43 6.25
CA VAL A 8 -12.31 12.89 6.96
C VAL A 8 -12.51 14.38 6.71
N SER A 9 -13.71 14.74 6.25
CA SER A 9 -14.11 16.12 5.96
C SER A 9 -15.50 16.44 6.52
N LYS A 10 -15.76 17.73 6.75
CA LYS A 10 -17.02 18.20 7.33
C LYS A 10 -18.20 18.04 6.36
N GLU A 11 -17.90 18.02 5.06
CA GLU A 11 -18.87 17.88 3.98
C GLU A 11 -19.25 16.42 3.77
N GLN A 12 -18.30 15.50 3.92
CA GLN A 12 -18.49 14.07 3.63
C GLN A 12 -18.93 13.28 4.87
N ASN A 13 -18.21 13.40 5.98
CA ASN A 13 -18.29 12.51 7.13
C ASN A 13 -19.40 12.94 8.09
N ILE A 14 -20.64 12.87 7.61
CA ILE A 14 -21.86 13.26 8.32
C ILE A 14 -22.92 12.16 8.23
N LYS A 15 -23.82 12.09 9.21
CA LYS A 15 -24.92 11.11 9.27
C LYS A 15 -25.75 11.08 7.98
N LYS A 16 -26.02 12.24 7.36
CA LYS A 16 -26.76 12.34 6.09
C LYS A 16 -26.14 11.49 4.96
N HIS A 17 -24.81 11.37 4.95
CA HIS A 17 -24.07 10.58 3.96
C HIS A 17 -23.80 9.14 4.41
N GLY A 18 -24.47 8.68 5.46
CA GLY A 18 -24.41 7.30 5.95
C GLY A 18 -23.28 7.00 6.94
N TYR A 19 -22.50 8.00 7.36
CA TYR A 19 -21.41 7.83 8.32
C TYR A 19 -21.91 7.70 9.76
N GLY A 20 -21.14 6.99 10.59
CA GLY A 20 -21.34 6.93 12.04
C GLY A 20 -22.52 6.06 12.49
N TYR A 21 -23.02 5.16 11.64
CA TYR A 21 -24.01 4.16 12.03
C TYR A 21 -23.32 2.96 12.67
N THR A 22 -23.93 2.39 13.71
CA THR A 22 -23.56 1.08 14.26
C THR A 22 -24.13 -0.04 13.38
N ALA A 23 -23.60 -1.26 13.53
CA ALA A 23 -24.12 -2.43 12.81
C ALA A 23 -25.62 -2.67 13.06
N GLN A 24 -26.10 -2.38 14.27
CA GLN A 24 -27.52 -2.51 14.63
C GLN A 24 -28.37 -1.39 14.00
N GLU A 25 -27.90 -0.14 14.05
CA GLU A 25 -28.62 0.99 13.41
C GLU A 25 -28.69 0.83 11.88
N ALA A 26 -27.70 0.16 11.31
CA ALA A 26 -27.64 -0.16 9.89
C ALA A 26 -28.71 -1.16 9.42
N ILE A 27 -29.13 -2.13 10.25
CA ILE A 27 -30.11 -3.15 9.83
C ILE A 27 -31.49 -2.54 9.56
N GLY A 28 -31.86 -1.49 10.29
CA GLY A 28 -33.19 -0.86 10.21
C GLY A 28 -33.27 0.34 9.26
N THR A 29 -32.19 0.69 8.57
CA THR A 29 -32.15 1.91 7.74
C THR A 29 -32.59 1.66 6.30
N THR A 30 -33.32 2.61 5.72
CA THR A 30 -33.64 2.61 4.28
C THR A 30 -32.64 3.44 3.46
N ASN A 31 -31.66 4.08 4.10
CA ASN A 31 -30.68 4.93 3.43
C ASN A 31 -29.61 4.08 2.70
N PRO A 32 -29.56 4.08 1.35
CA PRO A 32 -28.59 3.29 0.60
C PRO A 32 -27.13 3.66 0.90
N ALA A 33 -26.88 4.92 1.32
CA ALA A 33 -25.55 5.36 1.68
C ALA A 33 -25.02 4.62 2.92
N VAL A 34 -25.89 4.27 3.88
CA VAL A 34 -25.49 3.48 5.06
C VAL A 34 -25.11 2.06 4.65
N ASN A 35 -25.87 1.43 3.76
CA ASN A 35 -25.55 0.10 3.25
C ASN A 35 -24.20 0.08 2.51
N TYR A 36 -23.95 1.11 1.69
CA TYR A 36 -22.65 1.27 1.02
C TYR A 36 -21.52 1.45 2.04
N ARG A 37 -21.70 2.29 3.06
CA ARG A 37 -20.70 2.47 4.13
C ARG A 37 -20.44 1.19 4.91
N ASN A 38 -21.47 0.40 5.23
CA ASN A 38 -21.33 -0.87 5.95
C ASN A 38 -20.44 -1.88 5.23
N LEU A 39 -20.48 -1.91 3.90
CA LEU A 39 -19.58 -2.75 3.11
C LEU A 39 -18.12 -2.39 3.39
N TRP A 40 -17.81 -1.10 3.39
CA TRP A 40 -16.44 -0.61 3.61
C TRP A 40 -16.00 -0.72 5.07
N THR A 41 -16.88 -0.46 6.03
CA THR A 41 -16.55 -0.62 7.46
C THR A 41 -16.31 -2.09 7.82
N SER A 42 -17.07 -3.01 7.22
CA SER A 42 -16.84 -4.45 7.33
C SER A 42 -15.54 -4.86 6.65
N PHE A 43 -15.31 -4.40 5.42
CA PHE A 43 -14.12 -4.75 4.64
C PHE A 43 -12.82 -4.30 5.32
N TYR A 44 -12.79 -3.07 5.83
CA TYR A 44 -11.63 -2.56 6.57
C TYR A 44 -11.62 -2.95 8.04
N GLU A 45 -12.67 -3.59 8.55
CA GLU A 45 -12.86 -3.87 9.98
C GLU A 45 -12.68 -2.61 10.84
N GLN A 46 -13.23 -1.48 10.38
CA GLN A 46 -13.12 -0.19 11.04
C GLN A 46 -14.47 0.54 11.00
N GLN A 47 -14.86 1.13 12.13
CA GLN A 47 -16.07 1.94 12.17
C GLN A 47 -15.86 3.28 11.46
N ASP A 48 -16.91 3.74 10.80
CA ASP A 48 -16.95 5.07 10.20
C ASP A 48 -16.91 6.18 11.25
N LEU A 49 -16.20 7.24 10.90
CA LEU A 49 -16.01 8.40 11.75
C LEU A 49 -16.85 9.57 11.27
N LEU A 50 -17.55 10.21 12.21
CA LEU A 50 -18.15 11.53 11.98
C LEU A 50 -17.11 12.61 12.21
N TYR A 51 -17.09 13.63 11.34
CA TYR A 51 -16.10 14.71 11.40
C TYR A 51 -16.05 15.38 12.78
N GLU A 52 -17.21 15.63 13.37
CA GLU A 52 -17.35 16.27 14.69
C GLU A 52 -16.75 15.45 15.84
N ASN A 53 -16.64 14.12 15.69
CA ASN A 53 -16.16 13.23 16.74
C ASN A 53 -14.63 13.03 16.72
N ILE A 54 -13.93 13.62 15.74
CA ILE A 54 -12.47 13.45 15.60
C ILE A 54 -11.70 14.49 16.42
N SER A 55 -12.33 15.60 16.83
CA SER A 55 -11.65 16.83 17.23
C SER A 55 -10.86 16.82 18.54
N SER A 56 -10.50 15.67 19.10
CA SER A 56 -9.65 15.60 20.30
C SER A 56 -8.96 14.25 20.57
N GLN A 57 -9.17 13.23 19.75
CA GLN A 57 -8.63 11.89 20.04
C GLN A 57 -7.46 11.53 19.12
N ASN A 58 -6.44 10.93 19.71
CA ASN A 58 -5.36 10.19 19.05
C ASN A 58 -4.65 10.93 17.88
N ARG A 59 -3.70 11.81 18.24
CA ARG A 59 -2.83 12.53 17.29
C ARG A 59 -1.90 11.62 16.46
N THR A 60 -1.72 10.35 16.83
CA THR A 60 -0.91 9.41 16.03
C THR A 60 -1.72 8.81 14.89
N ARG A 61 -3.04 8.62 15.06
CA ARG A 61 -3.94 8.18 13.99
C ARG A 61 -4.35 9.33 13.07
N PHE A 62 -4.75 10.46 13.63
CA PHE A 62 -5.34 11.56 12.84
C PHE A 62 -4.37 12.71 12.66
N TYR A 63 -4.18 13.12 11.41
CA TYR A 63 -3.35 14.26 11.05
C TYR A 63 -4.19 15.36 10.40
N LYS A 64 -4.22 16.54 11.02
CA LYS A 64 -4.88 17.71 10.45
C LYS A 64 -4.04 18.29 9.31
N ILE A 65 -4.56 18.28 8.09
CA ILE A 65 -3.83 18.83 6.94
C ILE A 65 -3.79 20.37 7.06
N PRO A 66 -2.60 21.01 7.09
CA PRO A 66 -2.46 22.46 7.23
C PRO A 66 -3.25 23.21 6.15
N ASN A 67 -3.82 24.36 6.51
CA ASN A 67 -4.58 25.24 5.61
C ASN A 67 -5.82 24.60 4.96
N THR A 68 -6.34 23.49 5.50
CA THR A 68 -7.56 22.85 4.99
C THR A 68 -8.51 22.44 6.10
N MET A 69 -9.74 22.08 5.73
CA MET A 69 -10.70 21.44 6.64
C MET A 69 -10.54 19.91 6.71
N TYR A 70 -9.56 19.33 6.01
CA TYR A 70 -9.37 17.89 5.93
C TYR A 70 -8.55 17.31 7.07
N ILE A 71 -8.88 16.08 7.45
CA ILE A 71 -8.15 15.26 8.41
C ILE A 71 -7.76 13.96 7.72
N PHE A 72 -6.48 13.62 7.77
CA PHE A 72 -5.93 12.40 7.20
C PHE A 72 -5.89 11.30 8.27
N ASP A 73 -6.45 10.13 7.97
CA ASP A 73 -6.44 8.96 8.85
C ASP A 73 -5.28 8.02 8.46
N ASN A 74 -4.21 8.06 9.26
CA ASN A 74 -3.01 7.23 9.06
C ASN A 74 -3.35 5.73 9.10
N LEU A 75 -4.29 5.31 9.96
CA LEU A 75 -4.66 3.90 10.09
C LEU A 75 -5.37 3.40 8.82
N MET A 76 -6.31 4.18 8.31
CA MET A 76 -7.01 3.82 7.07
C MET A 76 -6.07 3.82 5.87
N MET A 77 -5.08 4.72 5.84
CA MET A 77 -4.02 4.67 4.82
C MET A 77 -3.19 3.37 4.91
N LYS A 78 -2.76 2.97 6.12
CA LYS A 78 -2.06 1.68 6.34
C LYS A 78 -2.90 0.52 5.80
N LYS A 79 -4.17 0.41 6.22
CA LYS A 79 -5.09 -0.67 5.77
C LYS A 79 -5.28 -0.70 4.26
N ARG A 80 -5.30 0.46 3.59
CA ARG A 80 -5.35 0.49 2.13
C ARG A 80 -4.06 -0.06 1.51
N TYR A 81 -2.92 0.34 2.06
CA TYR A 81 -1.62 -0.14 1.58
C TYR A 81 -1.47 -1.65 1.78
N THR A 82 -1.90 -2.21 2.91
CA THR A 82 -1.80 -3.66 3.15
C THR A 82 -2.44 -4.47 2.03
N LEU A 83 -3.62 -4.07 1.54
CA LEU A 83 -4.29 -4.75 0.44
C LEU A 83 -3.46 -4.76 -0.85
N SER A 84 -2.85 -3.62 -1.17
CA SER A 84 -2.04 -3.47 -2.39
C SER A 84 -0.73 -4.24 -2.28
N PHE A 85 -0.10 -4.21 -1.10
CA PHE A 85 1.18 -4.87 -0.86
C PHE A 85 1.02 -6.39 -0.75
N ASP A 86 -0.02 -6.89 -0.07
CA ASP A 86 -0.30 -8.31 0.01
C ASP A 86 -0.58 -8.89 -1.37
N THR A 87 -1.42 -8.20 -2.15
CA THR A 87 -1.72 -8.60 -3.53
C THR A 87 -0.43 -8.62 -4.36
N LEU A 88 0.41 -7.58 -4.27
CA LEU A 88 1.68 -7.52 -4.97
C LEU A 88 2.59 -8.70 -4.62
N LEU A 89 2.84 -8.90 -3.33
CA LEU A 89 3.81 -9.88 -2.84
C LEU A 89 3.35 -11.30 -3.20
N LEU A 90 2.08 -11.63 -2.98
CA LEU A 90 1.53 -12.94 -3.27
C LEU A 90 1.49 -13.24 -4.77
N GLU A 91 1.02 -12.30 -5.60
CA GLU A 91 1.03 -12.47 -7.06
C GLU A 91 2.44 -12.56 -7.62
N ALA A 92 3.37 -11.74 -7.11
CA ALA A 92 4.75 -11.76 -7.55
C ALA A 92 5.38 -13.13 -7.27
N ASN A 93 5.22 -13.61 -6.05
CA ASN A 93 5.66 -14.93 -5.62
C ASN A 93 5.03 -16.05 -6.47
N ALA A 94 3.71 -16.02 -6.68
CA ALA A 94 3.00 -17.01 -7.49
C ALA A 94 3.50 -17.05 -8.94
N ARG A 95 3.79 -15.91 -9.55
CA ARG A 95 4.37 -15.81 -10.89
C ARG A 95 5.81 -16.31 -10.94
N GLY A 96 6.61 -16.02 -9.92
CA GLY A 96 7.94 -16.58 -9.75
C GLY A 96 7.90 -18.11 -9.70
N ALA A 97 7.00 -18.67 -8.88
CA ALA A 97 6.77 -20.09 -8.77
C ALA A 97 6.34 -20.73 -10.10
N ALA A 98 5.34 -20.14 -10.77
CA ALA A 98 4.85 -20.63 -12.06
C ALA A 98 5.93 -20.61 -13.16
N ALA A 99 6.84 -19.64 -13.11
CA ALA A 99 7.96 -19.53 -14.05
C ALA A 99 9.21 -20.32 -13.62
N GLY A 100 9.21 -20.95 -12.43
CA GLY A 100 10.38 -21.60 -11.85
C GLY A 100 11.57 -20.65 -11.62
N LYS A 101 11.30 -19.37 -11.30
CA LYS A 101 12.30 -18.30 -11.19
C LYS A 101 12.17 -17.54 -9.88
N GLN A 102 13.32 -17.07 -9.38
CA GLN A 102 13.35 -16.06 -8.33
C GLN A 102 12.93 -14.69 -8.90
N VAL A 103 12.22 -13.92 -8.10
CA VAL A 103 11.67 -12.62 -8.46
C VAL A 103 12.58 -11.51 -7.95
N TYR A 104 12.81 -10.55 -8.83
CA TYR A 104 13.29 -9.23 -8.48
C TYR A 104 12.07 -8.28 -8.52
N LEU A 105 11.61 -7.88 -7.34
CA LEU A 105 10.44 -7.04 -7.18
C LEU A 105 10.86 -5.57 -7.16
N HIS A 106 10.40 -4.80 -8.13
CA HIS A 106 10.66 -3.36 -8.20
C HIS A 106 9.43 -2.58 -7.75
N VAL A 107 9.58 -1.87 -6.62
CA VAL A 107 8.53 -1.13 -5.95
C VAL A 107 8.75 0.36 -6.14
N VAL A 108 7.76 1.02 -6.72
CA VAL A 108 7.67 2.49 -6.80
C VAL A 108 6.53 2.96 -5.92
N GLY A 109 6.66 4.15 -5.34
CA GLY A 109 5.69 4.73 -4.42
C GLY A 109 4.30 4.95 -5.02
N ILE A 110 3.43 3.94 -4.99
CA ILE A 110 2.04 4.07 -5.44
C ILE A 110 1.30 5.08 -4.54
N GLY A 111 0.67 6.08 -5.16
CA GLY A 111 -0.03 7.14 -4.43
C GLY A 111 0.87 8.19 -3.76
N LEU A 112 2.20 8.13 -3.95
CA LEU A 112 3.15 9.07 -3.32
C LEU A 112 3.56 10.24 -4.24
N GLY A 113 3.09 10.26 -5.50
CA GLY A 113 3.30 11.37 -6.45
C GLY A 113 2.18 12.41 -6.38
N ALA A 114 1.54 12.69 -7.53
CA ALA A 114 0.44 13.66 -7.65
C ALA A 114 -0.79 13.37 -6.77
N TRP A 115 -0.87 12.17 -6.19
CA TRP A 115 -1.98 11.72 -5.33
C TRP A 115 -1.63 11.73 -3.84
N ARG A 116 -0.45 12.24 -3.48
CA ARG A 116 0.00 12.35 -2.09
C ARG A 116 -0.89 13.34 -1.35
N ALA A 117 -1.46 12.92 -0.22
CA ALA A 117 -2.27 13.80 0.63
C ALA A 117 -1.42 14.51 1.69
N VAL A 118 -0.41 13.84 2.24
CA VAL A 118 0.44 14.34 3.33
C VAL A 118 1.90 13.93 3.11
N MET A 119 2.85 14.72 3.62
CA MET A 119 4.28 14.48 3.40
C MET A 119 4.77 13.18 4.05
N HIS A 120 4.28 12.85 5.25
CA HIS A 120 4.64 11.62 5.97
C HIS A 120 3.96 10.36 5.41
N GLN A 121 3.28 10.44 4.27
CA GLN A 121 2.70 9.25 3.62
C GLN A 121 3.79 8.28 3.13
N ASP A 122 5.01 8.77 2.86
CA ASP A 122 6.17 7.96 2.49
C ASP A 122 6.60 7.02 3.64
N THR A 123 6.56 7.51 4.88
CA THR A 123 6.92 6.70 6.05
C THR A 123 5.87 5.66 6.35
N ILE A 124 4.58 6.02 6.23
CA ILE A 124 3.47 5.07 6.33
C ILE A 124 3.59 3.97 5.28
N PHE A 125 3.94 4.34 4.04
CA PHE A 125 4.13 3.38 2.95
C PHE A 125 5.21 2.35 3.30
N LEU A 126 6.41 2.82 3.66
CA LEU A 126 7.55 1.92 3.89
C LEU A 126 7.36 1.09 5.15
N GLU A 127 6.84 1.68 6.22
CA GLU A 127 6.51 0.96 7.45
C GLU A 127 5.51 -0.16 7.17
N THR A 128 4.40 0.14 6.49
CA THR A 128 3.41 -0.88 6.14
C THR A 128 3.96 -1.92 5.18
N PHE A 129 4.79 -1.54 4.20
CA PHE A 129 5.40 -2.52 3.30
C PHE A 129 6.29 -3.49 4.08
N GLY A 130 7.11 -2.97 5.01
CA GLY A 130 7.97 -3.77 5.86
C GLY A 130 7.21 -4.70 6.80
N GLU A 131 6.13 -4.22 7.43
CA GLU A 131 5.22 -5.02 8.24
C GLU A 131 4.63 -6.18 7.42
N ARG A 132 4.12 -5.91 6.21
CA ARG A 132 3.50 -6.92 5.35
C ARG A 132 4.51 -7.91 4.75
N LEU A 133 5.67 -7.43 4.34
CA LEU A 133 6.75 -8.28 3.85
C LEU A 133 7.20 -9.27 4.93
N GLN A 134 7.33 -8.81 6.17
CA GLN A 134 7.70 -9.66 7.29
C GLN A 134 6.62 -10.67 7.65
N GLU A 135 5.35 -10.26 7.69
CA GLU A 135 4.21 -11.17 7.95
C GLU A 135 4.12 -12.28 6.89
N LEU A 136 4.28 -11.91 5.62
CA LEU A 136 4.13 -12.85 4.51
C LEU A 136 5.40 -13.63 4.21
N LEU A 137 6.55 -13.26 4.78
CA LEU A 137 7.85 -13.90 4.54
C LEU A 137 7.80 -15.44 4.56
N PRO A 138 7.06 -16.11 5.48
CA PRO A 138 6.95 -17.57 5.49
C PRO A 138 6.32 -18.20 4.24
N CYS A 139 5.62 -17.43 3.40
CA CYS A 139 5.03 -17.93 2.15
C CYS A 139 5.69 -17.36 0.86
N LEU A 140 6.68 -16.48 0.99
CA LEU A 140 7.34 -15.80 -0.14
C LEU A 140 8.62 -16.52 -0.62
N GLY A 141 8.52 -17.79 -1.00
CA GLY A 141 9.67 -18.61 -1.42
C GLY A 141 10.32 -18.26 -2.76
N HIS A 142 9.72 -17.37 -3.56
CA HIS A 142 10.19 -17.00 -4.90
C HIS A 142 10.49 -15.51 -5.05
N ILE A 143 10.57 -14.74 -3.95
CA ILE A 143 11.04 -13.36 -3.99
C ILE A 143 12.45 -13.33 -3.41
N SER A 144 13.41 -12.86 -4.20
CA SER A 144 14.82 -12.79 -3.79
C SER A 144 15.27 -11.38 -3.46
N VAL A 145 14.71 -10.38 -4.15
CA VAL A 145 15.07 -8.98 -3.97
C VAL A 145 13.83 -8.12 -4.00
N VAL A 146 13.71 -7.19 -3.05
CA VAL A 146 12.76 -6.09 -3.09
C VAL A 146 13.55 -4.79 -3.22
N HIS A 147 13.30 -4.06 -4.31
CA HIS A 147 13.98 -2.82 -4.62
C HIS A 147 12.99 -1.65 -4.61
N PHE A 148 13.20 -0.73 -3.67
CA PHE A 148 12.43 0.51 -3.54
C PHE A 148 13.10 1.64 -4.33
N SER A 149 12.39 2.22 -5.29
CA SER A 149 12.85 3.40 -6.03
C SER A 149 11.99 4.63 -5.77
N TYR A 150 12.59 5.81 -5.90
CA TYR A 150 11.97 7.13 -5.67
C TYR A 150 11.62 7.41 -4.21
N PHE A 151 12.36 6.80 -3.27
CA PHE A 151 12.32 7.15 -1.86
C PHE A 151 13.60 7.95 -1.53
N ASN A 152 13.44 9.10 -0.87
CA ASN A 152 14.56 9.95 -0.45
C ASN A 152 15.18 9.47 0.89
N MET A 153 15.00 8.20 1.23
CA MET A 153 15.46 7.58 2.47
C MET A 153 16.04 6.20 2.15
N THR A 154 17.12 5.83 2.85
CA THR A 154 17.83 4.56 2.67
C THR A 154 17.48 3.54 3.76
N ALA A 155 16.74 3.96 4.78
CA ALA A 155 16.21 3.09 5.82
C ALA A 155 14.94 3.67 6.42
N TRP A 156 13.98 2.82 6.75
CA TRP A 156 12.81 3.14 7.56
C TRP A 156 12.21 1.88 8.18
N ALA A 157 11.87 1.93 9.47
CA ALA A 157 11.38 0.77 10.23
C ALA A 157 12.34 -0.44 10.12
N ASN A 158 11.85 -1.58 9.64
CA ASN A 158 12.63 -2.81 9.42
C ASN A 158 13.22 -2.92 8.01
N LEU A 159 13.15 -1.85 7.21
CA LEU A 159 13.70 -1.81 5.86
C LEU A 159 14.97 -0.96 5.82
N GLU A 160 16.07 -1.53 5.35
CA GLU A 160 17.37 -0.86 5.20
C GLU A 160 18.02 -1.31 3.89
N ASP A 161 18.70 -0.39 3.20
CA ASP A 161 19.45 -0.72 1.99
C ASP A 161 20.57 -1.73 2.25
N GLY A 162 20.60 -2.82 1.48
CA GLY A 162 21.48 -3.96 1.70
C GLY A 162 21.04 -4.87 2.87
N GLY A 163 19.93 -4.54 3.54
CA GLY A 163 19.33 -5.37 4.58
C GLY A 163 18.85 -6.71 4.04
N VAL A 164 18.79 -7.71 4.91
CA VAL A 164 18.35 -9.06 4.56
C VAL A 164 17.27 -9.51 5.54
N LEU A 165 16.11 -9.90 5.02
CA LEU A 165 15.06 -10.55 5.79
C LEU A 165 15.15 -12.06 5.56
N ALA A 166 15.38 -12.80 6.65
CA ALA A 166 15.52 -14.24 6.62
C ALA A 166 14.37 -14.92 7.38
N TYR A 167 13.96 -16.08 6.89
CA TYR A 167 13.05 -16.98 7.58
C TYR A 167 13.59 -18.41 7.47
N GLU A 168 13.47 -19.21 8.54
CA GLU A 168 14.19 -20.47 8.72
C GLU A 168 14.05 -21.48 7.57
N SER A 169 12.92 -21.45 6.84
CA SER A 169 12.58 -22.42 5.79
C SER A 169 12.71 -21.91 4.33
N HIS A 170 13.09 -20.66 4.09
CA HIS A 170 13.02 -20.04 2.77
C HIS A 170 14.26 -19.21 2.39
N PRO A 171 14.53 -19.01 1.08
CA PRO A 171 15.59 -18.12 0.62
C PRO A 171 15.43 -16.71 1.19
N THR A 172 16.54 -16.10 1.56
CA THR A 172 16.59 -14.75 2.13
C THR A 172 16.14 -13.69 1.12
N VAL A 173 15.40 -12.69 1.57
CA VAL A 173 15.00 -11.53 0.76
C VAL A 173 15.98 -10.38 0.99
N GLU A 174 16.67 -9.95 -0.06
CA GLU A 174 17.54 -8.77 -0.04
C GLU A 174 16.72 -7.48 -0.27
N LEU A 175 16.99 -6.45 0.52
CA LEU A 175 16.39 -5.13 0.41
C LEU A 175 17.35 -4.17 -0.29
N ARG A 176 16.82 -3.39 -1.24
CA ARG A 176 17.60 -2.37 -1.97
C ARG A 176 16.84 -1.06 -2.07
N TYR A 177 17.57 0.05 -2.05
CA TYR A 177 17.06 1.40 -2.29
C TYR A 177 17.80 2.06 -3.45
N SER A 178 17.09 2.83 -4.26
CA SER A 178 17.72 3.73 -5.22
C SER A 178 16.96 5.05 -5.41
N SER A 179 17.72 6.14 -5.51
CA SER A 179 17.22 7.46 -5.89
C SER A 179 17.05 7.62 -7.40
N ALA A 180 17.58 6.70 -8.22
CA ALA A 180 17.53 6.74 -9.68
C ALA A 180 17.36 5.32 -10.30
N ILE A 181 16.83 5.27 -11.52
CA ILE A 181 16.73 4.06 -12.37
C ILE A 181 18.13 3.55 -12.82
N GLU A 182 19.19 4.34 -12.65
CA GLU A 182 20.51 4.10 -13.28
C GLU A 182 21.26 2.85 -12.76
N THR A 183 20.98 2.35 -11.56
CA THR A 183 21.67 1.17 -10.99
C THR A 183 21.08 -0.18 -11.43
N GLN A 184 20.27 -0.20 -12.50
CA GLN A 184 19.42 -1.35 -12.79
C GLN A 184 20.04 -2.49 -13.62
N ARG A 185 21.27 -2.34 -14.17
CA ARG A 185 21.82 -3.22 -15.23
C ARG A 185 22.58 -4.49 -14.84
N LYS A 186 23.16 -4.61 -13.65
CA LYS A 186 24.08 -5.74 -13.36
C LYS A 186 23.41 -7.03 -12.86
N ASN A 187 22.31 -6.95 -12.11
CA ASN A 187 21.57 -8.13 -11.62
C ASN A 187 20.39 -8.57 -12.53
N TRP A 188 20.31 -8.02 -13.75
CA TRP A 188 19.13 -8.11 -14.65
C TRP A 188 18.93 -9.50 -15.28
N LYS A 189 19.96 -10.35 -15.38
CA LYS A 189 19.96 -11.49 -16.31
C LYS A 189 19.34 -12.81 -15.80
N LEU A 190 19.05 -12.96 -14.51
CA LEU A 190 18.68 -14.26 -13.92
C LEU A 190 17.28 -14.32 -13.29
N ASN A 191 16.63 -13.19 -13.03
CA ASN A 191 15.38 -13.14 -12.26
C ASN A 191 14.17 -12.72 -13.09
N LEU A 192 12.98 -13.20 -12.71
CA LEU A 192 11.71 -12.70 -13.20
C LEU A 192 11.49 -11.29 -12.66
N LYS A 193 11.21 -10.32 -13.54
CA LYS A 193 10.99 -8.94 -13.13
C LYS A 193 9.52 -8.66 -13.01
N ILE A 194 9.13 -8.16 -11.84
CA ILE A 194 7.77 -7.70 -11.60
C ILE A 194 7.87 -6.26 -11.16
N CYS A 195 7.31 -5.39 -11.98
CA CYS A 195 7.21 -3.97 -11.71
C CYS A 195 5.76 -3.64 -11.43
N LEU A 196 5.52 -2.95 -10.32
CA LEU A 196 4.27 -2.22 -10.15
C LEU A 196 4.36 -0.92 -10.92
N TRP A 197 3.39 -0.70 -11.79
CA TRP A 197 3.23 0.59 -12.45
C TRP A 197 1.77 1.01 -12.40
N TRP A 198 1.51 2.26 -12.03
CA TRP A 198 0.17 2.79 -12.08
C TRP A 198 -0.08 3.37 -13.48
N ASN A 199 -0.92 2.71 -14.27
CA ASN A 199 -1.30 3.20 -15.59
C ASN A 199 -2.47 4.17 -15.44
N ARG A 200 -2.27 5.42 -15.88
CA ARG A 200 -3.26 6.51 -15.79
C ARG A 200 -4.62 6.17 -16.43
N MET A 201 -4.68 5.19 -17.34
CA MET A 201 -5.92 4.75 -18.00
C MET A 201 -6.55 3.47 -17.42
N HIS A 202 -5.81 2.63 -16.69
CA HIS A 202 -6.28 1.28 -16.32
C HIS A 202 -6.15 0.96 -14.81
N GLY A 203 -5.66 1.89 -13.99
CA GLY A 203 -5.44 1.65 -12.56
C GLY A 203 -4.08 0.98 -12.27
N MET A 204 -3.99 0.26 -11.16
CA MET A 204 -2.79 -0.48 -10.77
C MET A 204 -2.53 -1.63 -11.75
N VAL A 205 -1.39 -1.60 -12.46
CA VAL A 205 -1.00 -2.67 -13.39
C VAL A 205 0.29 -3.30 -12.91
N MET A 206 0.22 -4.59 -12.61
CA MET A 206 1.41 -5.40 -12.35
C MET A 206 1.94 -5.89 -13.70
N ARG A 207 3.13 -5.42 -14.11
CA ARG A 207 3.74 -5.84 -15.37
C ARG A 207 4.89 -6.80 -15.09
N CYS A 208 4.77 -7.99 -15.65
CA CYS A 208 5.87 -8.95 -15.69
C CYS A 208 6.74 -8.65 -16.92
N LEU A 209 8.04 -8.47 -16.72
CA LEU A 209 9.00 -8.28 -17.80
C LEU A 209 9.87 -9.54 -17.88
N GLU A 210 9.62 -10.36 -18.89
CA GLU A 210 10.50 -11.48 -19.20
C GLU A 210 11.75 -11.00 -19.93
N THR A 211 12.90 -11.54 -19.55
CA THR A 211 14.23 -11.11 -20.02
C THR A 211 14.49 -11.33 -21.52
N ASN A 212 13.55 -11.93 -22.27
CA ASN A 212 13.69 -12.23 -23.70
C ASN A 212 12.83 -11.39 -24.64
N SER A 213 11.95 -10.53 -24.14
CA SER A 213 11.16 -9.62 -25.00
C SER A 213 11.70 -8.21 -24.85
N GLY A 214 12.45 -7.76 -25.86
CA GLY A 214 12.96 -6.40 -25.97
C GLY A 214 11.85 -5.38 -25.71
N MET A 215 12.11 -4.48 -24.76
CA MET A 215 11.19 -3.41 -24.43
C MET A 215 11.38 -2.29 -25.45
N VAL A 216 10.42 -2.13 -26.34
CA VAL A 216 10.19 -0.85 -27.02
C VAL A 216 9.47 0.03 -26.00
N LEU A 217 10.09 1.16 -25.66
CA LEU A 217 9.55 2.22 -24.81
C LEU A 217 8.37 2.92 -25.49
#